data_AF-A0A3A4S0M4-F1
#
_entry.id   AF-A0A3A4S0M4-F1
#
_cell.length_a   1.000
_cell.length_b   1.000
_cell.length_c   1.000
_cell.angle_alpha   90.00
_cell.angle_beta   90.00
_cell.angle_gamma   90.00
#
_symmetry.space_group_name_H-M   'P 1'
#
loop_
_entity.id
_entity.type
_entity.pdbx_description
1 polymer ?
#
loop_
_entity_poly.entity_id
_entity_poly.type
_entity_poly.pdbx_seq_one_letter_code
_entity_poly.pdbx_strand_id
1 'polypeptide(L)'
;MHTEQQQQIPRQGIYKKKTADSNGYDPLSLLLSELIHTREVRTLLAKAIPEVLHAWAGENFAKKITTRAIGKNIQSGLSRPEDVLGQEELAELFGRPDRIRNITELLPGLLGVFFDIANELGKGLESLPPAEKQKAVGRLLSGMFSGRTGKVITTWARVISGTQSDSPYFVKESIAPGIIKWMENTDFGELKDLLDSIHEISGETIKIINDAIWKYPSKVVLLVSFLPSMINILIKVINECVGRFNNLAPDLVADVVLSCFRDIDAKHLGRTVNEFAELIRKLDTGSSLIGDSGVSGLNRDLSGFLNDFFASLHMETLFRAREGLAAGKETVSARMFKILQENPQIVLDSISRSPSRYNPAIKNMSRKAALVCDLPEQETAEAFSTTLSQLDCSEMAEIVNLMSLLTNRIRRYNTKLLPSLVSQIIDSLDLVEVEEAASGIINDMGKSMKPLGRVVLPHLITMACDWLSSDENQEEPAMKNARQAIQSLMQPKEVPV
;
A
#
# COMPACT_ATOMS: atom_id res chain seq x y z
N MET A 1 -9.86 41.43 -55.48
CA MET A 1 -10.92 40.53 -55.96
C MET A 1 -10.85 39.23 -55.16
N HIS A 2 -11.47 39.19 -53.99
CA HIS A 2 -11.97 37.97 -53.36
C HIS A 2 -13.07 38.41 -52.40
N THR A 3 -14.23 37.82 -52.60
CA THR A 3 -15.54 38.29 -52.15
C THR A 3 -15.80 37.84 -50.72
N GLU A 4 -16.01 38.79 -49.81
CA GLU A 4 -16.53 38.56 -48.47
C GLU A 4 -17.97 38.03 -48.56
N GLN A 5 -18.16 36.74 -48.26
CA GLN A 5 -19.47 36.18 -47.97
C GLN A 5 -19.77 36.38 -46.47
N GLN A 6 -20.47 37.47 -46.16
CA GLN A 6 -21.17 37.62 -44.88
C GLN A 6 -22.35 36.65 -44.85
N GLN A 7 -22.17 35.52 -44.15
CA GLN A 7 -23.29 34.65 -43.76
C GLN A 7 -24.10 35.35 -42.67
N GLN A 8 -25.27 35.86 -43.05
CA GLN A 8 -26.31 36.30 -42.12
C GLN A 8 -26.84 35.09 -41.35
N ILE A 9 -26.43 34.97 -40.08
CA ILE A 9 -27.06 34.06 -39.13
C ILE A 9 -28.49 34.58 -38.87
N PRO A 10 -29.55 33.78 -39.07
CA PRO A 10 -30.90 34.19 -38.71
C PRO A 10 -30.97 34.38 -37.19
N ARG A 11 -31.28 35.60 -36.75
CA ARG A 11 -31.67 35.89 -35.38
C ARG A 11 -32.96 35.10 -35.09
N GLN A 12 -32.82 33.89 -34.55
CA GLN A 12 -33.92 33.22 -33.89
C GLN A 12 -34.29 34.07 -32.67
N GLY A 13 -35.38 34.81 -32.80
CA GLY A 13 -36.00 35.49 -31.68
C GLY A 13 -36.33 34.46 -30.62
N ILE A 14 -35.61 34.50 -29.51
CA ILE A 14 -35.99 33.83 -28.27
C ILE A 14 -37.30 34.50 -27.82
N TYR A 15 -38.43 33.99 -28.31
CA TYR A 15 -39.70 34.20 -27.65
C TYR A 15 -39.57 33.55 -26.27
N LYS A 16 -39.25 34.37 -25.26
CA LYS A 16 -39.53 34.03 -23.86
C LYS A 16 -41.02 33.75 -23.81
N LYS A 17 -41.38 32.47 -23.85
CA LYS A 17 -42.73 31.99 -23.57
C LYS A 17 -43.00 32.46 -22.14
N LYS A 18 -43.77 33.55 -22.03
CA LYS A 18 -44.26 34.08 -20.76
C LYS A 18 -45.19 32.98 -20.22
N THR A 19 -44.64 32.10 -19.41
CA THR A 19 -45.43 31.10 -18.67
C THR A 19 -46.42 31.90 -17.83
N ALA A 20 -47.69 31.74 -18.17
CA ALA A 20 -48.80 32.39 -17.51
C ALA A 20 -48.81 32.02 -16.02
N ASP A 21 -48.92 33.05 -15.19
CA ASP A 21 -49.49 33.08 -13.83
C ASP A 21 -49.33 31.81 -12.97
N SER A 22 -48.13 31.60 -12.45
CA SER A 22 -48.03 31.12 -11.07
C SER A 22 -48.14 32.36 -10.17
N ASN A 23 -49.24 32.48 -9.41
CA ASN A 23 -49.35 33.42 -8.28
C ASN A 23 -47.99 33.57 -7.60
N GLY A 24 -47.45 34.79 -7.46
CA GLY A 24 -46.05 35.14 -7.14
C GLY A 24 -45.48 34.64 -5.81
N TYR A 25 -45.68 33.37 -5.49
CA TYR A 25 -45.09 32.65 -4.38
C TYR A 25 -43.67 32.22 -4.79
N ASP A 26 -42.74 32.46 -3.88
CA ASP A 26 -41.37 31.97 -3.97
C ASP A 26 -41.40 30.43 -4.15
N PRO A 27 -40.75 29.86 -5.19
CA PRO A 27 -40.65 28.41 -5.38
C PRO A 27 -40.23 27.64 -4.12
N LEU A 28 -39.38 28.24 -3.28
CA LEU A 28 -38.98 27.68 -2.00
C LEU A 28 -40.14 27.62 -1.00
N SER A 29 -41.01 28.64 -0.97
CA SER A 29 -42.19 28.63 -0.10
C SER A 29 -43.21 27.57 -0.50
N LEU A 30 -43.39 27.33 -1.81
CA LEU A 30 -44.29 26.29 -2.31
C LEU A 30 -43.76 24.90 -2.00
N LEU A 31 -42.45 24.70 -2.15
CA LEU A 31 -41.79 23.44 -1.84
C LEU A 31 -41.69 23.17 -0.34
N LEU A 32 -41.39 24.18 0.48
CA LEU A 32 -41.47 24.07 1.94
C LEU A 32 -42.89 23.78 2.38
N SER A 33 -43.89 24.41 1.75
CA SER A 33 -45.28 24.07 2.01
C SER A 33 -45.55 22.59 1.67
N GLU A 34 -45.19 22.11 0.47
CA GLU A 34 -45.36 20.71 0.10
C GLU A 34 -44.61 19.75 1.04
N LEU A 35 -43.37 20.07 1.43
CA LEU A 35 -42.57 19.29 2.38
C LEU A 35 -43.19 19.28 3.79
N ILE A 36 -43.62 20.43 4.32
CA ILE A 36 -44.31 20.54 5.61
C ILE A 36 -45.62 19.74 5.58
N HIS A 37 -46.22 19.55 4.41
CA HIS A 37 -47.39 18.68 4.24
C HIS A 37 -47.05 17.19 4.11
N THR A 38 -45.79 16.77 4.13
CA THR A 38 -45.45 15.35 4.23
C THR A 38 -45.52 14.88 5.68
N ARG A 39 -46.09 13.70 5.91
CA ARG A 39 -46.23 13.08 7.23
C ARG A 39 -44.91 13.02 8.00
N GLU A 40 -43.81 12.71 7.34
CA GLU A 40 -42.49 12.57 7.96
C GLU A 40 -41.99 13.91 8.51
N VAL A 41 -42.11 14.98 7.72
CA VAL A 41 -41.75 16.34 8.14
C VAL A 41 -42.73 16.84 9.20
N ARG A 42 -44.05 16.60 9.05
CA ARG A 42 -45.04 16.92 10.09
C ARG A 42 -44.70 16.23 11.41
N THR A 43 -44.33 14.95 11.37
CA THR A 43 -43.96 14.18 12.56
C THR A 43 -42.68 14.71 13.19
N LEU A 44 -41.70 15.11 12.38
CA LEU A 44 -40.47 15.74 12.86
C LEU A 44 -40.77 17.11 13.50
N LEU A 45 -41.54 17.96 12.83
CA LEU A 45 -41.94 19.29 13.32
C LEU A 45 -42.82 19.20 14.57
N ALA A 46 -43.75 18.24 14.63
CA ALA A 46 -44.59 17.99 15.80
C ALA A 46 -43.77 17.56 17.02
N LYS A 47 -42.57 17.00 16.82
CA LYS A 47 -41.61 16.70 17.90
C LYS A 47 -40.67 17.86 18.18
N ALA A 48 -40.18 18.55 17.15
CA ALA A 48 -39.17 19.59 17.28
C ALA A 48 -39.74 20.94 17.75
N ILE A 49 -40.90 21.36 17.24
CA ILE A 49 -41.49 22.66 17.57
C ILE A 49 -41.81 22.79 19.07
N PRO A 50 -42.42 21.79 19.74
CA PRO A 50 -42.63 21.88 21.18
C PRO A 50 -41.33 22.08 21.98
N GLU A 51 -40.25 21.42 21.58
CA GLU A 51 -38.93 21.56 22.22
C GLU A 51 -38.34 22.95 21.99
N VAL A 52 -38.41 23.48 20.77
CA VAL A 52 -37.97 24.85 20.45
C VAL A 52 -38.77 25.89 21.23
N LEU A 53 -40.10 25.73 21.28
CA LEU A 53 -40.97 26.62 22.05
C LEU A 53 -40.70 26.53 23.55
N HIS A 54 -40.42 25.32 24.07
CA HIS A 54 -40.06 25.14 25.47
C HIS A 54 -38.71 25.80 25.79
N ALA A 55 -37.70 25.64 24.92
CA ALA A 55 -36.41 26.30 25.04
C ALA A 55 -36.54 27.84 25.01
N TRP A 56 -37.34 28.37 24.08
CA TRP A 56 -37.62 29.81 23.97
C TRP A 56 -38.37 30.38 25.18
N ALA A 57 -39.25 29.59 25.80
CA ALA A 57 -39.96 30.02 27.00
C ALA A 57 -39.04 30.28 28.20
N GLY A 58 -37.91 29.57 28.26
CA GLY A 58 -36.97 29.63 29.39
C GLY A 58 -37.67 29.35 30.72
N GLU A 59 -37.34 30.13 31.76
CA GLU A 59 -38.01 30.01 33.07
C GLU A 59 -39.29 30.85 33.21
N ASN A 60 -39.59 31.71 32.25
CA ASN A 60 -40.68 32.66 32.35
C ASN A 60 -42.05 31.95 32.33
N PHE A 61 -42.78 32.05 33.44
CA PHE A 61 -44.07 31.39 33.63
C PHE A 61 -45.12 31.77 32.57
N ALA A 62 -45.21 33.05 32.20
CA ALA A 62 -46.14 33.51 31.18
C ALA A 62 -45.80 32.94 29.80
N LYS A 63 -44.50 32.89 29.45
CA LYS A 63 -44.06 32.24 28.21
C LYS A 63 -44.32 30.74 28.22
N LYS A 64 -44.16 30.04 29.35
CA LYS A 64 -44.46 28.60 29.46
C LYS A 64 -45.93 28.29 29.21
N ILE A 65 -46.84 29.15 29.67
CA ILE A 65 -48.28 28.97 29.42
C ILE A 65 -48.59 29.17 27.93
N THR A 66 -48.04 30.23 27.32
CA THR A 66 -48.29 30.51 25.89
C THR A 66 -47.67 29.43 25.01
N THR A 67 -46.46 28.96 25.30
CA THR A 67 -45.80 27.93 24.50
C THR A 67 -46.45 26.56 24.65
N ARG A 68 -47.03 26.22 25.80
CA ARG A 68 -47.86 25.01 25.94
C ARG A 68 -49.12 25.08 25.09
N ALA A 69 -49.81 26.23 25.08
CA ALA A 69 -51.02 26.41 24.28
C ALA A 69 -50.70 26.37 22.77
N ILE A 70 -49.67 27.10 22.34
CA ILE A 70 -49.19 27.11 20.95
C ILE A 70 -48.68 25.73 20.54
N GLY A 71 -47.88 25.08 21.38
CA GLY A 71 -47.34 23.74 21.12
C GLY A 71 -48.44 22.70 20.96
N LYS A 72 -49.47 22.72 21.82
CA LYS A 72 -50.63 21.83 21.69
C LYS A 72 -51.40 22.07 20.39
N ASN A 73 -51.62 23.33 20.03
CA ASN A 73 -52.34 23.69 18.80
C ASN A 73 -51.56 23.30 17.53
N ILE A 74 -50.25 23.55 17.51
CA ILE A 74 -49.36 23.15 16.40
C ILE A 74 -49.30 21.63 16.31
N GLN A 75 -49.13 20.92 17.44
CA GLN A 75 -49.09 19.46 17.47
C GLN A 75 -50.42 18.86 16.96
N SER A 76 -51.56 19.42 17.35
CA SER A 76 -52.87 18.99 16.84
C SER A 76 -53.08 19.34 15.36
N GLY A 77 -52.54 20.46 14.88
CA GLY A 77 -52.63 20.85 13.47
C GLY A 77 -51.73 20.03 12.55
N LEU A 78 -50.58 19.57 13.07
CA LEU A 78 -49.64 18.72 12.35
C LEU A 78 -49.96 17.22 12.44
N SER A 79 -50.79 16.79 13.40
CA SER A 79 -51.21 15.39 13.54
C SER A 79 -52.58 15.21 12.89
N ARG A 80 -52.65 14.67 11.68
CA ARG A 80 -53.94 14.38 11.03
C ARG A 80 -54.43 12.99 11.44
N PRO A 81 -55.73 12.79 11.73
CA PRO A 81 -56.29 11.47 12.04
C PRO A 81 -56.07 10.43 10.92
N GLU A 82 -55.88 10.90 9.69
CA GLU A 82 -55.66 10.11 8.47
C GLU A 82 -54.21 9.63 8.31
N ASP A 83 -53.26 10.10 9.14
CA ASP A 83 -51.85 9.68 9.11
C ASP A 83 -51.64 8.18 9.49
N VAL A 84 -52.71 7.42 9.71
CA VAL A 84 -52.66 6.04 10.24
C VAL A 84 -52.44 4.96 9.15
N LEU A 85 -52.57 5.29 7.85
CA LEU A 85 -52.52 4.27 6.78
C LEU A 85 -51.39 4.47 5.77
N GLY A 86 -50.23 3.87 6.05
CA GLY A 86 -49.33 3.17 5.10
C GLY A 86 -48.76 3.85 3.83
N GLN A 87 -49.18 5.05 3.43
CA GLN A 87 -48.67 5.70 2.21
C GLN A 87 -47.39 6.48 2.53
N GLU A 88 -46.32 6.19 1.78
CA GLU A 88 -45.06 6.96 1.82
C GLU A 88 -45.24 8.26 1.02
N GLU A 89 -45.82 9.29 1.65
CA GLU A 89 -46.09 10.60 1.02
C GLU A 89 -44.82 11.24 0.45
N LEU A 90 -43.65 11.03 1.09
CA LEU A 90 -42.36 11.45 0.52
C LEU A 90 -42.06 10.73 -0.79
N ALA A 91 -42.31 9.43 -0.89
CA ALA A 91 -42.04 8.68 -2.11
C ALA A 91 -42.92 9.18 -3.28
N GLU A 92 -44.16 9.58 -3.00
CA GLU A 92 -45.03 10.20 -4.00
C GLU A 92 -44.54 11.60 -4.41
N LEU A 93 -44.08 12.41 -3.45
CA LEU A 93 -43.52 13.75 -3.72
C LEU A 93 -42.28 13.65 -4.63
N PHE A 94 -41.38 12.71 -4.33
CA PHE A 94 -40.17 12.44 -5.10
C PHE A 94 -40.42 11.58 -6.34
N GLY A 95 -41.63 11.04 -6.56
CA GLY A 95 -41.97 10.24 -7.74
C GLY A 95 -42.18 11.06 -9.02
N ARG A 96 -42.29 12.40 -8.92
CA ARG A 96 -42.53 13.29 -10.05
C ARG A 96 -41.23 13.97 -10.52
N PRO A 97 -40.77 13.78 -11.77
CA PRO A 97 -39.50 14.33 -12.26
C PRO A 97 -39.36 15.85 -12.11
N ASP A 98 -40.42 16.61 -12.41
CA ASP A 98 -40.41 18.08 -12.27
C ASP A 98 -40.20 18.53 -10.83
N ARG A 99 -40.73 17.77 -9.86
CA ARG A 99 -40.53 18.03 -8.43
C ARG A 99 -39.11 17.69 -8.00
N ILE A 100 -38.53 16.58 -8.47
CA ILE A 100 -37.12 16.24 -8.20
C ILE A 100 -36.21 17.37 -8.65
N ARG A 101 -36.46 17.94 -9.84
CA ARG A 101 -35.68 19.07 -10.36
C ARG A 101 -35.78 20.29 -9.43
N ASN A 102 -37.00 20.70 -9.08
CA ASN A 102 -37.21 21.83 -8.18
C ASN A 102 -36.57 21.61 -6.80
N ILE A 103 -36.65 20.39 -6.25
CA ILE A 103 -36.00 20.04 -4.98
C ILE A 103 -34.49 20.06 -5.12
N THR A 104 -33.94 19.55 -6.21
CA THR A 104 -32.48 19.52 -6.44
C THR A 104 -31.91 20.93 -6.59
N GLU A 105 -32.63 21.85 -7.22
CA GLU A 105 -32.23 23.27 -7.33
C GLU A 105 -32.22 23.98 -5.96
N LEU A 106 -33.10 23.58 -5.04
CA LEU A 106 -33.17 24.15 -3.68
C LEU A 106 -32.31 23.42 -2.64
N LEU A 107 -31.91 22.19 -2.93
CA LEU A 107 -31.18 21.32 -2.01
C LEU A 107 -29.87 21.96 -1.49
N PRO A 108 -29.05 22.66 -2.30
CA PRO A 108 -27.85 23.34 -1.79
C PRO A 108 -28.17 24.38 -0.71
N GLY A 109 -29.26 25.14 -0.89
CA GLY A 109 -29.70 26.13 0.10
C GLY A 109 -30.17 25.47 1.41
N LEU A 110 -30.95 24.40 1.30
CA LEU A 110 -31.40 23.62 2.46
C LEU A 110 -30.23 22.97 3.20
N LEU A 111 -29.25 22.42 2.47
CA LEU A 111 -28.03 21.88 3.05
C LEU A 111 -27.19 22.97 3.73
N GLY A 112 -27.11 24.17 3.14
CA GLY A 112 -26.47 25.33 3.77
C GLY A 112 -27.07 25.63 5.15
N VAL A 113 -28.40 25.77 5.24
CA VAL A 113 -29.09 25.99 6.52
C VAL A 113 -28.86 24.83 7.49
N PHE A 114 -28.90 23.58 7.01
CA PHE A 114 -28.60 22.42 7.84
C PHE A 114 -27.17 22.45 8.40
N PHE A 115 -26.18 22.80 7.59
CA PHE A 115 -24.79 22.92 8.02
C PHE A 115 -24.59 24.09 9.00
N ASP A 116 -25.27 25.22 8.80
CA ASP A 116 -25.25 26.33 9.75
C ASP A 116 -25.83 25.90 11.10
N ILE A 117 -26.96 25.19 11.10
CA ILE A 117 -27.55 24.61 12.32
C ILE A 117 -26.58 23.60 12.94
N ALA A 118 -25.97 22.72 12.15
CA ALA A 118 -25.02 21.73 12.63
C ALA A 118 -23.77 22.39 13.24
N ASN A 119 -23.29 23.49 12.66
CA ASN A 119 -22.17 24.27 13.16
C ASN A 119 -22.51 24.94 14.50
N GLU A 120 -23.68 25.59 14.61
CA GLU A 120 -24.13 26.18 15.88
C GLU A 120 -24.42 25.11 16.95
N LEU A 121 -24.95 23.95 16.55
CA LEU A 121 -25.06 22.79 17.45
C LEU A 121 -23.68 22.28 17.86
N GLY A 122 -22.69 22.27 16.97
CA GLY A 122 -21.31 21.93 17.27
C GLY A 122 -20.72 22.82 18.36
N LYS A 123 -20.83 24.15 18.20
CA LYS A 123 -20.44 25.13 19.22
C LYS A 123 -21.19 24.94 20.54
N GLY A 124 -22.49 24.65 20.46
CA GLY A 124 -23.31 24.32 21.62
C GLY A 124 -22.81 23.07 22.34
N LEU A 125 -22.53 22.00 21.60
CA LEU A 125 -21.98 20.75 22.13
C LEU A 125 -20.60 20.98 22.75
N GLU A 126 -19.74 21.79 22.14
CA GLU A 126 -18.42 22.14 22.66
C GLU A 126 -18.49 22.74 24.07
N SER A 127 -19.50 23.57 24.32
CA SER A 127 -19.75 24.21 25.62
C SER A 127 -20.29 23.28 26.71
N LEU A 128 -20.77 22.08 26.35
CA LEU A 128 -21.32 21.14 27.32
C LEU A 128 -20.22 20.48 28.18
N PRO A 129 -20.53 20.13 29.43
CA PRO A 129 -19.67 19.28 30.26
C PRO A 129 -19.34 17.94 29.55
N PRO A 130 -18.15 17.36 29.76
CA PRO A 130 -17.70 16.17 29.03
C PRO A 130 -18.68 14.99 29.02
N ALA A 131 -19.32 14.69 30.16
CA ALA A 131 -20.28 13.60 30.28
C ALA A 131 -21.57 13.83 29.45
N GLU A 132 -22.04 15.08 29.41
CA GLU A 132 -23.23 15.46 28.63
C GLU A 132 -22.92 15.49 27.13
N LYS A 133 -21.74 16.00 26.77
CA LYS A 133 -21.20 15.98 25.41
C LYS A 133 -21.12 14.55 24.87
N GLN A 134 -20.52 13.62 25.61
CA GLN A 134 -20.44 12.21 25.22
C GLN A 134 -21.82 11.58 24.99
N LYS A 135 -22.78 11.85 25.89
CA LYS A 135 -24.15 11.34 25.77
C LYS A 135 -24.89 11.93 24.57
N ALA A 136 -24.71 13.23 24.31
CA ALA A 136 -25.31 13.92 23.17
C ALA A 136 -24.74 13.40 21.84
N VAL A 137 -23.40 13.32 21.73
CA VAL A 137 -22.72 12.77 20.56
C VAL A 137 -23.10 11.31 20.35
N GLY A 138 -23.11 10.48 21.40
CA GLY A 138 -23.51 9.07 21.31
C GLY A 138 -24.94 8.88 20.78
N ARG A 139 -25.89 9.72 21.22
CA ARG A 139 -27.25 9.72 20.68
C ARG A 139 -27.29 10.11 19.20
N LEU A 140 -26.57 11.16 18.82
CA LEU A 140 -26.49 11.60 17.42
C LEU A 140 -25.92 10.48 16.53
N LEU A 141 -24.79 9.89 16.92
CA LEU A 141 -24.15 8.79 16.18
C LEU A 141 -25.08 7.58 16.08
N SER A 142 -25.75 7.18 17.16
CA SER A 142 -26.67 6.03 17.15
C SER A 142 -27.86 6.23 16.19
N GLY A 143 -28.33 7.46 16.01
CA GLY A 143 -29.37 7.80 15.04
C GLY A 143 -28.84 7.79 13.60
N MET A 144 -27.64 8.34 13.38
CA MET A 144 -27.00 8.38 12.06
C MET A 144 -26.62 7.00 11.54
N PHE A 145 -26.12 6.10 12.39
CA PHE A 145 -25.75 4.73 11.96
C PHE A 145 -26.93 3.75 11.96
N SER A 146 -28.16 4.25 11.79
CA SER A 146 -29.32 3.39 11.58
C SER A 146 -29.25 2.70 10.21
N GLY A 147 -29.84 1.51 10.05
CA GLY A 147 -29.86 0.79 8.76
C GLY A 147 -30.46 1.58 7.58
N ARG A 148 -31.10 2.72 7.84
CA ARG A 148 -31.61 3.65 6.82
C ARG A 148 -30.49 4.39 6.09
N THR A 149 -29.40 4.79 6.76
CA THR A 149 -28.31 5.53 6.10
C THR A 149 -27.56 4.66 5.10
N GLY A 150 -27.39 3.36 5.39
CA GLY A 150 -26.84 2.41 4.41
C GLY A 150 -27.65 2.32 3.12
N LYS A 151 -28.99 2.38 3.20
CA LYS A 151 -29.85 2.43 2.00
C LYS A 151 -29.68 3.74 1.24
N VAL A 152 -29.65 4.87 1.95
CA VAL A 152 -29.46 6.20 1.34
C VAL A 152 -28.12 6.26 0.60
N ILE A 153 -27.02 5.85 1.25
CA ILE A 153 -25.69 5.82 0.64
C ILE A 153 -25.69 4.95 -0.63
N THR A 154 -26.33 3.77 -0.58
CA THR A 154 -26.41 2.87 -1.74
C THR A 154 -27.18 3.51 -2.90
N THR A 155 -28.28 4.22 -2.62
CA THR A 155 -29.06 4.93 -3.64
C THR A 155 -28.24 6.06 -4.26
N TRP A 156 -27.55 6.87 -3.45
CA TRP A 156 -26.69 7.94 -3.96
C TRP A 156 -25.52 7.40 -4.78
N ALA A 157 -24.87 6.31 -4.33
CA ALA A 157 -23.82 5.65 -5.10
C ALA A 157 -24.32 5.22 -6.48
N ARG A 158 -25.55 4.69 -6.57
CA ARG A 158 -26.19 4.33 -7.85
C ARG A 158 -26.47 5.55 -8.72
N VAL A 159 -27.00 6.64 -8.14
CA VAL A 159 -27.26 7.89 -8.87
C VAL A 159 -25.95 8.46 -9.44
N ILE A 160 -24.93 8.62 -8.59
CA ILE A 160 -23.62 9.13 -9.01
C ILE A 160 -22.99 8.24 -10.07
N SER A 161 -23.04 6.92 -9.91
CA SER A 161 -22.51 5.97 -10.90
C SER A 161 -23.26 6.03 -12.23
N GLY A 162 -24.58 6.25 -12.21
CA GLY A 162 -25.39 6.46 -13.41
C GLY A 162 -24.99 7.75 -14.12
N THR A 163 -24.97 8.88 -13.39
CA THR A 163 -24.59 10.18 -13.94
C THR A 163 -23.16 10.18 -14.48
N GLN A 164 -22.22 9.51 -13.81
CA GLN A 164 -20.82 9.41 -14.26
C GLN A 164 -20.69 8.58 -15.55
N SER A 165 -21.55 7.59 -15.76
CA SER A 165 -21.57 6.80 -17.00
C SER A 165 -22.02 7.65 -18.19
N ASP A 166 -22.95 8.58 -17.96
CA ASP A 166 -23.48 9.48 -18.99
C ASP A 166 -22.60 10.73 -19.21
N SER A 167 -21.92 11.20 -18.16
CA SER A 167 -21.01 12.34 -18.19
C SER A 167 -19.71 12.04 -17.44
N PRO A 168 -18.65 11.59 -18.14
CA PRO A 168 -17.37 11.25 -17.53
C PRO A 168 -16.68 12.42 -16.79
N TYR A 169 -17.05 13.66 -17.09
CA TYR A 169 -16.50 14.86 -16.46
C TYR A 169 -17.31 15.39 -15.28
N PHE A 170 -18.46 14.77 -14.96
CA PHE A 170 -19.36 15.24 -13.89
C PHE A 170 -18.65 15.43 -12.55
N VAL A 171 -17.87 14.44 -12.08
CA VAL A 171 -17.12 14.54 -10.83
C VAL A 171 -16.11 15.71 -10.88
N LYS A 172 -15.40 15.88 -11.99
CA LYS A 172 -14.40 16.94 -12.15
C LYS A 172 -15.03 18.33 -12.16
N GLU A 173 -16.12 18.51 -12.89
CA GLU A 173 -16.73 19.83 -13.12
C GLU A 173 -17.69 20.23 -12.00
N SER A 174 -18.41 19.27 -11.42
CA SER A 174 -19.48 19.54 -10.45
C SER A 174 -19.09 19.27 -9.00
N ILE A 175 -18.22 18.29 -8.74
CA ILE A 175 -17.87 17.89 -7.36
C ILE A 175 -16.53 18.48 -6.93
N ALA A 176 -15.51 18.48 -7.80
CA ALA A 176 -14.16 18.92 -7.44
C ALA A 176 -14.09 20.35 -6.86
N PRO A 177 -14.79 21.37 -7.40
CA PRO A 177 -14.77 22.71 -6.81
C PRO A 177 -15.29 22.74 -5.36
N GLY A 178 -16.33 21.94 -5.07
CA GLY A 178 -16.88 21.79 -3.73
C GLY A 178 -15.89 21.14 -2.77
N ILE A 179 -15.16 20.11 -3.22
CA ILE A 179 -14.10 19.46 -2.42
C ILE A 179 -12.96 20.44 -2.15
N ILE A 180 -12.51 21.21 -3.14
CA ILE A 180 -11.44 22.21 -2.96
C ILE A 180 -11.87 23.24 -1.91
N LYS A 181 -13.07 23.80 -2.04
CA LYS A 181 -13.59 24.74 -1.06
C LYS A 181 -13.73 24.12 0.33
N TRP A 182 -14.16 22.86 0.42
CA TRP A 182 -14.20 22.16 1.70
C TRP A 182 -12.80 22.01 2.32
N MET A 183 -11.80 21.61 1.53
CA MET A 183 -10.41 21.50 2.00
C MET A 183 -9.85 22.85 2.47
N GLU A 184 -10.13 23.94 1.76
CA GLU A 184 -9.70 25.31 2.14
C GLU A 184 -10.28 25.77 3.48
N ASN A 185 -11.46 25.28 3.86
CA ASN A 185 -12.15 25.66 5.10
C ASN A 185 -12.00 24.62 6.22
N THR A 186 -11.27 23.53 5.99
CA THR A 186 -11.09 22.46 6.97
C THR A 186 -9.78 22.68 7.72
N ASP A 187 -9.84 22.74 9.05
CA ASP A 187 -8.66 22.73 9.90
C ASP A 187 -8.12 21.29 10.02
N PHE A 188 -7.07 20.99 9.26
CA PHE A 188 -6.43 19.68 9.30
C PHE A 188 -5.68 19.40 10.62
N GLY A 189 -5.37 20.44 11.41
CA GLY A 189 -4.82 20.28 12.76
C GLY A 189 -5.83 19.65 13.70
N GLU A 190 -7.05 20.20 13.75
CA GLU A 190 -8.16 19.66 14.54
C GLU A 190 -8.57 18.26 14.06
N LEU A 191 -8.55 17.99 12.74
CA LEU A 191 -8.78 16.65 12.21
C LEU A 191 -7.70 15.65 12.67
N LYS A 192 -6.44 16.08 12.70
CA LYS A 192 -5.35 15.24 13.21
C LYS A 192 -5.56 14.96 14.70
N ASP A 193 -5.87 15.97 15.51
CA ASP A 193 -6.11 15.78 16.94
C ASP A 193 -7.31 14.86 17.21
N LEU A 194 -8.37 14.97 16.39
CA LEU A 194 -9.47 14.01 16.40
C LEU A 194 -8.98 12.60 16.05
N LEU A 195 -8.18 12.42 14.99
CA LEU A 195 -7.63 11.11 14.62
C LEU A 195 -6.71 10.52 15.70
N ASP A 196 -5.90 11.35 16.34
CA ASP A 196 -5.03 10.94 17.46
C ASP A 196 -5.88 10.50 18.66
N SER A 197 -7.01 11.17 18.94
CA SER A 197 -7.97 10.72 19.95
C SER A 197 -8.70 9.42 19.56
N ILE A 198 -8.91 9.21 18.26
CA ILE A 198 -9.51 7.98 17.71
C ILE A 198 -8.53 6.80 17.83
N HIS A 199 -7.22 7.04 17.80
CA HIS A 199 -6.22 5.99 18.04
C HIS A 199 -6.37 5.37 19.44
N GLU A 200 -6.93 6.11 20.40
CA GLU A 200 -7.28 5.59 21.73
C GLU A 200 -8.61 4.82 21.75
N ILE A 201 -9.35 4.73 20.64
CA ILE A 201 -10.53 3.87 20.55
C ILE A 201 -10.10 2.45 20.90
N SER A 202 -10.65 1.97 22.01
CA SER A 202 -10.33 0.66 22.55
C SER A 202 -10.44 -0.44 21.48
N GLY A 203 -9.56 -1.45 21.58
CA GLY A 203 -9.62 -2.64 20.73
C GLY A 203 -10.99 -3.34 20.72
N GLU A 204 -11.85 -3.06 21.71
CA GLU A 204 -13.23 -3.54 21.78
C GLU A 204 -14.11 -2.99 20.66
N THR A 205 -14.03 -1.70 20.32
CA THR A 205 -14.82 -1.12 19.22
C THR A 205 -14.39 -1.70 17.88
N ILE A 206 -13.08 -1.84 17.66
CA ILE A 206 -12.54 -2.49 16.45
C ILE A 206 -13.04 -3.93 16.36
N LYS A 207 -13.06 -4.65 17.48
CA LYS A 207 -13.59 -6.01 17.54
C LYS A 207 -15.08 -6.06 17.20
N ILE A 208 -15.91 -5.14 17.72
CA ILE A 208 -17.34 -5.08 17.39
C ILE A 208 -17.55 -4.84 15.89
N ILE A 209 -16.79 -3.92 15.28
CA ILE A 209 -16.86 -3.65 13.84
C ILE A 209 -16.44 -4.88 13.05
N ASN A 210 -15.31 -5.50 13.42
CA ASN A 210 -14.80 -6.70 12.78
C ASN A 210 -15.82 -7.86 12.86
N ASP A 211 -16.37 -8.13 14.04
CA ASP A 211 -17.38 -9.17 14.27
C ASP A 211 -18.65 -8.90 13.42
N ALA A 212 -19.06 -7.63 13.31
CA ALA A 212 -20.20 -7.24 12.48
C ALA A 212 -19.94 -7.44 10.98
N ILE A 213 -18.71 -7.21 10.50
CA ILE A 213 -18.31 -7.44 9.11
C ILE A 213 -18.31 -8.95 8.80
N TRP A 214 -17.69 -9.77 9.66
CA TRP A 214 -17.59 -11.21 9.46
C TRP A 214 -18.91 -11.95 9.63
N LYS A 215 -19.90 -11.36 10.32
CA LYS A 215 -21.28 -11.85 10.35
C LYS A 215 -21.93 -11.94 8.97
N TYR A 216 -21.43 -11.21 7.97
CA TYR A 216 -21.92 -11.22 6.60
C TYR A 216 -20.80 -11.54 5.60
N PRO A 217 -20.36 -12.81 5.47
CA PRO A 217 -19.21 -13.20 4.63
C PRO A 217 -19.32 -12.75 3.17
N SER A 218 -20.52 -12.75 2.60
CA SER A 218 -20.75 -12.27 1.22
C SER A 218 -20.40 -10.78 1.06
N LYS A 219 -20.62 -9.95 2.08
CA LYS A 219 -20.19 -8.55 2.07
C LYS A 219 -18.67 -8.43 2.14
N VAL A 220 -17.99 -9.31 2.88
CA VAL A 220 -16.53 -9.37 2.91
C VAL A 220 -15.96 -9.70 1.53
N VAL A 221 -16.53 -10.71 0.85
CA VAL A 221 -16.12 -11.04 -0.52
C VAL A 221 -16.34 -9.87 -1.47
N LEU A 222 -17.49 -9.18 -1.38
CA LEU A 222 -17.74 -7.98 -2.18
C LEU A 222 -16.75 -6.85 -1.87
N LEU A 223 -16.44 -6.62 -0.59
CA LEU A 223 -15.43 -5.62 -0.18
C LEU A 223 -14.04 -5.97 -0.75
N VAL A 224 -13.63 -7.24 -0.66
CA VAL A 224 -12.37 -7.72 -1.25
C VAL A 224 -12.38 -7.56 -2.77
N SER A 225 -13.52 -7.81 -3.44
CA SER A 225 -13.63 -7.66 -4.90
C SER A 225 -13.52 -6.22 -5.38
N PHE A 226 -13.84 -5.24 -4.53
CA PHE A 226 -13.68 -3.82 -4.83
C PHE A 226 -12.25 -3.32 -4.54
N LEU A 227 -11.46 -4.08 -3.78
CA LEU A 227 -10.12 -3.70 -3.36
C LEU A 227 -9.18 -3.38 -4.53
N PRO A 228 -9.14 -4.12 -5.65
CA PRO A 228 -8.31 -3.75 -6.81
C PRO A 228 -8.67 -2.39 -7.39
N SER A 229 -9.96 -2.05 -7.49
CA SER A 229 -10.40 -0.73 -7.97
C SER A 229 -9.99 0.38 -7.01
N MET A 230 -10.13 0.16 -5.69
CA MET A 230 -9.64 1.10 -4.68
C MET A 230 -8.12 1.27 -4.76
N ILE A 231 -7.37 0.18 -4.88
CA ILE A 231 -5.91 0.22 -5.00
C ILE A 231 -5.50 1.01 -6.24
N ASN A 232 -6.17 0.81 -7.38
CA ASN A 232 -5.86 1.56 -8.61
C ASN A 232 -6.15 3.06 -8.47
N ILE A 233 -7.25 3.44 -7.80
CA ILE A 233 -7.53 4.86 -7.49
C ILE A 233 -6.46 5.39 -6.53
N LEU A 234 -6.14 4.65 -5.48
CA LEU A 234 -5.14 5.03 -4.49
C LEU A 234 -3.76 5.19 -5.12
N ILE A 235 -3.33 4.30 -6.01
CA ILE A 235 -2.07 4.41 -6.76
C ILE A 235 -2.06 5.70 -7.59
N LYS A 236 -3.16 6.04 -8.27
CA LYS A 236 -3.26 7.31 -9.02
C LYS A 236 -3.14 8.53 -8.11
N VAL A 237 -3.82 8.50 -6.96
CA VAL A 237 -3.74 9.58 -5.96
C VAL A 237 -2.33 9.68 -5.38
N ILE A 238 -1.72 8.56 -5.01
CA ILE A 238 -0.34 8.50 -4.51
C ILE A 238 0.62 9.03 -5.57
N ASN A 239 0.48 8.63 -6.83
CA ASN A 239 1.35 9.12 -7.91
C ASN A 239 1.26 10.64 -8.08
N GLU A 240 0.05 11.21 -8.06
CA GLU A 240 -0.16 12.66 -8.09
C GLU A 240 0.43 13.35 -6.84
N CYS A 241 0.22 12.78 -5.65
CA CYS A 241 0.76 13.31 -4.39
C CYS A 241 2.30 13.25 -4.37
N VAL A 242 2.89 12.10 -4.67
CA VAL A 242 4.35 11.89 -4.73
C VAL A 242 4.97 12.80 -5.80
N GLY A 243 4.30 12.96 -6.95
CA GLY A 243 4.71 13.94 -7.96
C GLY A 243 4.81 15.36 -7.41
N ARG A 244 3.91 15.75 -6.49
CA ARG A 244 4.00 17.04 -5.78
C ARG A 244 5.10 17.06 -4.72
N PHE A 245 5.30 15.98 -3.97
CA PHE A 245 6.41 15.86 -3.01
C PHE A 245 7.78 15.97 -3.69
N ASN A 246 7.92 15.46 -4.91
CA ASN A 246 9.16 15.58 -5.70
C ASN A 246 9.51 17.04 -6.05
N ASN A 247 8.57 17.98 -5.93
CA ASN A 247 8.80 19.41 -6.11
C ASN A 247 9.13 20.13 -4.79
N LEU A 248 9.03 19.46 -3.65
CA LEU A 248 9.42 20.02 -2.35
C LEU A 248 10.92 19.90 -2.14
N ALA A 249 11.45 20.72 -1.23
CA ALA A 249 12.85 20.64 -0.84
C ALA A 249 13.12 19.30 -0.11
N PRO A 250 14.24 18.59 -0.38
CA PRO A 250 14.50 17.26 0.16
C PRO A 250 14.49 17.17 1.70
N ASP A 251 14.89 18.24 2.38
CA ASP A 251 14.87 18.38 3.84
C ASP A 251 13.44 18.32 4.40
N LEU A 252 12.49 19.03 3.78
CA LEU A 252 11.08 19.00 4.19
C LEU A 252 10.47 17.61 4.01
N VAL A 253 10.79 16.93 2.91
CA VAL A 253 10.33 15.55 2.66
C VAL A 253 10.90 14.61 3.71
N ALA A 254 12.19 14.71 4.01
CA ALA A 254 12.83 13.90 5.04
C ALA A 254 12.20 14.14 6.42
N ASP A 255 11.96 15.39 6.81
CA ASP A 255 11.36 15.72 8.10
C ASP A 255 9.95 15.15 8.26
N VAL A 256 9.11 15.27 7.23
CA VAL A 256 7.75 14.69 7.24
C VAL A 256 7.82 13.17 7.35
N VAL A 257 8.66 12.51 6.54
CA VAL A 257 8.82 11.04 6.58
C VAL A 257 9.36 10.56 7.92
N LEU A 258 10.35 11.25 8.49
CA LEU A 258 10.91 10.93 9.80
C LEU A 258 9.89 11.17 10.92
N SER A 259 9.04 12.19 10.81
CA SER A 259 7.93 12.38 11.75
C SER A 259 6.96 11.21 11.71
N CYS A 260 6.56 10.77 10.51
CA CYS A 260 5.71 9.59 10.37
C CYS A 260 6.34 8.34 11.01
N PHE A 261 7.65 8.11 10.83
CA PHE A 261 8.32 6.97 11.46
C PHE A 261 8.33 7.02 12.99
N ARG A 262 8.37 8.22 13.59
CA ARG A 262 8.33 8.37 15.06
C ARG A 262 6.96 8.05 15.64
N ASP A 263 5.90 8.32 14.89
CA ASP A 263 4.52 8.17 15.35
C ASP A 263 3.96 6.76 15.09
N ILE A 264 4.64 5.93 14.28
CA ILE A 264 4.22 4.53 14.03
C ILE A 264 4.51 3.65 15.24
N ASP A 265 3.45 3.00 15.76
CA ASP A 265 3.60 1.97 16.80
C ASP A 265 4.21 0.68 16.22
N ALA A 266 5.53 0.55 16.39
CA ALA A 266 6.30 -0.60 15.93
C ALA A 266 5.82 -1.95 16.51
N LYS A 267 5.20 -1.98 17.70
CA LYS A 267 4.71 -3.22 18.31
C LYS A 267 3.44 -3.69 17.60
N HIS A 268 2.51 -2.78 17.36
CA HIS A 268 1.29 -3.09 16.59
C HIS A 268 1.66 -3.47 15.16
N LEU A 269 2.58 -2.75 14.53
CA LEU A 269 3.11 -3.11 13.21
C LEU A 269 3.70 -4.54 13.20
N GLY A 270 4.50 -4.91 14.20
CA GLY A 270 5.07 -6.27 14.31
C GLY A 270 3.99 -7.36 14.41
N ARG A 271 2.91 -7.13 15.17
CA ARG A 271 1.76 -8.06 15.23
C ARG A 271 1.07 -8.15 13.87
N THR A 272 0.83 -7.02 13.22
CA THR A 272 0.22 -6.97 11.89
C THR A 272 1.06 -7.72 10.86
N VAL A 273 2.40 -7.58 10.88
CA VAL A 273 3.31 -8.34 10.00
C VAL A 273 3.17 -9.85 10.22
N ASN A 274 2.99 -10.32 11.46
CA ASN A 274 2.78 -11.75 11.73
C ASN A 274 1.46 -12.26 11.13
N GLU A 275 0.37 -11.50 11.27
CA GLU A 275 -0.93 -11.85 10.66
C GLU A 275 -0.84 -11.86 9.13
N PHE A 276 -0.11 -10.92 8.53
CA PHE A 276 0.17 -10.92 7.09
C PHE A 276 1.02 -12.11 6.65
N ALA A 277 2.04 -12.50 7.43
CA ALA A 277 2.85 -13.67 7.12
C ALA A 277 1.99 -14.95 7.10
N GLU A 278 1.06 -15.08 8.04
CA GLU A 278 0.10 -16.19 8.08
C GLU A 278 -0.90 -16.14 6.92
N LEU A 279 -1.35 -14.94 6.54
CA LEU A 279 -2.18 -14.75 5.35
C LEU A 279 -1.45 -15.16 4.07
N ILE A 280 -0.19 -14.75 3.88
CA ILE A 280 0.64 -15.15 2.74
C ILE A 280 0.80 -16.67 2.72
N ARG A 281 1.07 -17.29 3.87
CA ARG A 281 1.16 -18.76 3.97
C ARG A 281 -0.14 -19.45 3.53
N LYS A 282 -1.30 -18.92 3.93
CA LYS A 282 -2.61 -19.43 3.51
C LYS A 282 -2.88 -19.20 2.03
N LEU A 283 -2.49 -18.04 1.49
CA LEU A 283 -2.60 -17.73 0.06
C LEU A 283 -1.72 -18.64 -0.79
N ASP A 284 -0.46 -18.85 -0.40
CA ASP A 284 0.46 -19.75 -1.09
C ASP A 284 -0.12 -21.18 -1.13
N THR A 285 -0.54 -21.69 0.04
CA THR A 285 -1.21 -22.99 0.15
C THR A 285 -2.47 -23.05 -0.72
N GLY A 286 -3.35 -22.05 -0.63
CA GLY A 286 -4.58 -21.99 -1.43
C GLY A 286 -4.32 -21.90 -2.93
N SER A 287 -3.33 -21.13 -3.34
CA SER A 287 -2.95 -20.96 -4.75
C SER A 287 -2.41 -22.25 -5.37
N SER A 288 -1.74 -23.08 -4.56
CA SER A 288 -1.27 -24.40 -4.98
C SER A 288 -2.41 -25.40 -5.20
N LEU A 289 -3.55 -25.20 -4.51
CA LEU A 289 -4.75 -26.04 -4.65
C LEU A 289 -5.63 -25.65 -5.85
N ILE A 290 -5.53 -24.41 -6.33
CA ILE A 290 -6.35 -23.86 -7.42
C ILE A 290 -5.63 -23.98 -8.79
N GLY A 291 -4.30 -24.14 -8.81
CA GLY A 291 -3.52 -24.21 -10.05
C GLY A 291 -3.66 -25.55 -10.79
N ASP A 292 -3.58 -25.50 -12.12
CA ASP A 292 -3.47 -26.69 -12.98
C ASP A 292 -2.07 -27.34 -12.84
N SER A 293 -2.04 -28.67 -12.81
CA SER A 293 -0.89 -29.58 -12.85
C SER A 293 0.52 -28.93 -12.86
N GLY A 294 0.96 -28.42 -11.70
CA GLY A 294 2.37 -28.07 -11.44
C GLY A 294 2.73 -26.59 -11.46
N VAL A 295 1.81 -25.66 -11.75
CA VAL A 295 2.06 -24.21 -11.65
C VAL A 295 0.95 -23.54 -10.83
N SER A 296 1.31 -22.87 -9.72
CA SER A 296 0.31 -22.15 -8.92
C SER A 296 -0.31 -21.01 -9.74
N GLY A 297 -1.63 -20.85 -9.66
CA GLY A 297 -2.33 -19.77 -10.38
C GLY A 297 -1.79 -18.38 -10.04
N LEU A 298 -1.36 -18.20 -8.79
CA LEU A 298 -0.74 -16.96 -8.32
C LEU A 298 0.55 -16.62 -9.08
N ASN A 299 1.41 -17.61 -9.37
CA ASN A 299 2.66 -17.35 -10.08
C ASN A 299 2.42 -16.84 -11.50
N ARG A 300 1.40 -17.38 -12.19
CA ARG A 300 1.05 -16.95 -13.55
C ARG A 300 0.60 -15.49 -13.55
N ASP A 301 -0.38 -15.16 -12.71
CA ASP A 301 -0.98 -13.82 -12.70
C ASP A 301 0.01 -12.78 -12.16
N LEU A 302 0.81 -13.15 -11.15
CA LEU A 302 1.89 -12.30 -10.64
C LEU A 302 2.97 -12.03 -11.69
N SER A 303 3.33 -13.01 -12.51
CA SER A 303 4.33 -12.81 -13.57
C SER A 303 3.84 -11.80 -14.61
N GLY A 304 2.57 -11.89 -15.01
CA GLY A 304 1.95 -10.90 -15.90
C GLY A 304 2.00 -9.49 -15.31
N PHE A 305 1.54 -9.35 -14.06
CA PHE A 305 1.59 -8.07 -13.34
C PHE A 305 3.01 -7.51 -13.20
N LEU A 306 3.99 -8.35 -12.85
CA LEU A 306 5.39 -7.92 -12.69
C LEU A 306 5.98 -7.45 -14.01
N ASN A 307 5.67 -8.09 -15.13
CA ASN A 307 6.14 -7.65 -16.45
C ASN A 307 5.62 -6.26 -16.80
N ASP A 308 4.32 -6.01 -16.60
CA ASP A 308 3.71 -4.70 -16.84
C ASP A 308 4.31 -3.64 -15.90
N PHE A 309 4.53 -4.00 -14.63
CA PHE A 309 5.17 -3.13 -13.65
C PHE A 309 6.59 -2.76 -14.06
N PHE A 310 7.45 -3.74 -14.36
CA PHE A 310 8.84 -3.49 -14.77
C PHE A 310 8.95 -2.71 -16.08
N ALA A 311 8.03 -2.92 -17.03
CA ALA A 311 7.97 -2.14 -18.26
C ALA A 311 7.70 -0.64 -18.02
N SER A 312 7.04 -0.30 -16.90
CA SER A 312 6.74 1.08 -16.52
C SER A 312 7.83 1.77 -15.66
N LEU A 313 8.85 1.02 -15.23
CA LEU A 313 9.88 1.54 -14.33
C LEU A 313 11.03 2.24 -15.08
N HIS A 314 11.37 3.45 -14.64
CA HIS A 314 12.63 4.09 -15.00
C HIS A 314 13.77 3.52 -14.15
N MET A 315 14.50 2.55 -14.70
CA MET A 315 15.54 1.81 -13.97
C MET A 315 16.64 2.70 -13.40
N GLU A 316 17.02 3.78 -14.08
CA GLU A 316 18.02 4.73 -13.57
C GLU A 316 17.57 5.41 -12.26
N THR A 317 16.33 5.93 -12.22
CA THR A 317 15.75 6.53 -11.01
C THR A 317 15.67 5.50 -9.88
N LEU A 318 15.30 4.26 -10.20
CA LEU A 318 15.26 3.17 -9.24
C LEU A 318 16.64 2.87 -8.64
N PHE A 319 17.71 2.86 -9.45
CA PHE A 319 19.07 2.62 -8.96
C PHE A 319 19.57 3.75 -8.06
N ARG A 320 19.35 5.01 -8.43
CA ARG A 320 19.69 6.16 -7.57
C ARG A 320 18.94 6.14 -6.24
N ALA A 321 17.64 5.81 -6.28
CA ALA A 321 16.86 5.64 -5.06
C ALA A 321 17.40 4.49 -4.19
N ARG A 322 17.80 3.38 -4.83
CA ARG A 322 18.40 2.23 -4.13
C ARG A 322 19.72 2.58 -3.46
N GLU A 323 20.57 3.39 -4.10
CA GLU A 323 21.82 3.89 -3.51
C GLU A 323 21.54 4.71 -2.25
N GLY A 324 20.57 5.65 -2.30
CA GLY A 324 20.14 6.40 -1.13
C GLY A 324 19.60 5.51 0.00
N LEU A 325 18.87 4.44 -0.34
CA LEU A 325 18.37 3.46 0.62
C LEU A 325 19.47 2.54 1.20
N ALA A 326 20.62 2.39 0.53
CA ALA A 326 21.69 1.50 0.99
C ALA A 326 22.24 1.93 2.35
N ALA A 327 22.41 3.25 2.57
CA ALA A 327 22.84 3.80 3.86
C ALA A 327 21.84 3.51 4.99
N GLY A 328 20.53 3.65 4.71
CA GLY A 328 19.48 3.28 5.66
C GLY A 328 19.48 1.79 5.97
N LYS A 329 19.70 0.95 4.95
CA LYS A 329 19.78 -0.51 5.08
C LYS A 329 20.93 -0.94 5.98
N GLU A 330 22.09 -0.29 5.92
CA GLU A 330 23.23 -0.58 6.80
C GLU A 330 22.84 -0.38 8.28
N THR A 331 22.23 0.76 8.60
CA THR A 331 21.76 1.06 9.97
C THR A 331 20.74 0.02 10.46
N VAL A 332 19.78 -0.35 9.60
CA VAL A 332 18.78 -1.38 9.93
C VAL A 332 19.44 -2.75 10.11
N SER A 333 20.39 -3.10 9.24
CA SER A 333 21.14 -4.36 9.30
C SER A 333 21.95 -4.47 10.59
N ALA A 334 22.66 -3.41 10.99
CA ALA A 334 23.43 -3.37 12.23
C ALA A 334 22.52 -3.57 13.46
N ARG A 335 21.34 -2.93 13.47
CA ARG A 335 20.35 -3.13 14.54
C ARG A 335 19.78 -4.55 14.55
N MET A 336 19.43 -5.08 13.38
CA MET A 336 18.95 -6.46 13.24
C MET A 336 20.01 -7.45 13.72
N PHE A 337 21.27 -7.24 13.36
CA PHE A 337 22.38 -8.07 13.79
C PHE A 337 22.51 -8.08 15.32
N LYS A 338 22.41 -6.92 15.98
CA LYS A 338 22.39 -6.84 17.45
C LYS A 338 21.23 -7.65 18.05
N ILE A 339 20.02 -7.54 17.49
CA ILE A 339 18.85 -8.32 17.93
C ILE A 339 19.10 -9.82 17.74
N LEU A 340 19.71 -10.24 16.62
CA LEU A 340 20.05 -11.63 16.34
C LEU A 340 21.15 -12.16 17.27
N GLN A 341 22.12 -11.34 17.65
CA GLN A 341 23.13 -11.68 18.66
C GLN A 341 22.48 -11.92 20.03
N GLU A 342 21.50 -11.10 20.40
CA GLU A 342 20.71 -11.26 21.64
C GLU A 342 19.77 -12.48 21.58
N ASN A 343 19.43 -12.97 20.38
CA ASN A 343 18.48 -14.06 20.14
C ASN A 343 19.04 -15.14 19.20
N PRO A 344 20.06 -15.91 19.62
CA PRO A 344 20.77 -16.86 18.74
C PRO A 344 19.87 -17.98 18.19
N GLN A 345 18.78 -18.31 18.86
CA GLN A 345 17.82 -19.31 18.37
C GLN A 345 17.21 -18.90 17.02
N ILE A 346 16.94 -17.60 16.81
CA ILE A 346 16.42 -17.10 15.52
C ILE A 346 17.43 -17.35 14.40
N VAL A 347 18.72 -17.20 14.69
CA VAL A 347 19.80 -17.48 13.73
C VAL A 347 19.84 -18.97 13.40
N LEU A 348 19.77 -19.85 14.40
CA LEU A 348 19.76 -21.30 14.21
C LEU A 348 18.53 -21.77 13.41
N ASP A 349 17.34 -21.26 13.74
CA ASP A 349 16.10 -21.54 13.02
C ASP A 349 16.18 -21.03 11.57
N SER A 350 16.79 -19.86 11.36
CA SER A 350 16.99 -19.33 10.01
C SER A 350 17.99 -20.16 9.21
N ILE A 351 19.09 -20.64 9.82
CA ILE A 351 20.08 -21.50 9.18
C ILE A 351 19.47 -22.85 8.79
N SER A 352 18.68 -23.48 9.68
CA SER A 352 18.05 -24.78 9.37
C SER A 352 17.03 -24.69 8.24
N ARG A 353 16.33 -23.55 8.11
CA ARG A 353 15.39 -23.27 7.02
C ARG A 353 16.05 -22.65 5.79
N SER A 354 17.36 -22.45 5.83
CA SER A 354 18.05 -21.73 4.79
C SER A 354 18.09 -22.45 3.42
N PRO A 355 18.20 -23.79 3.32
CA PRO A 355 18.28 -24.44 2.01
C PRO A 355 17.03 -24.22 1.15
N SER A 356 15.84 -24.22 1.76
CA SER A 356 14.58 -23.96 1.03
C SER A 356 14.48 -22.53 0.50
N ARG A 357 15.19 -21.57 1.12
CA ARG A 357 15.27 -20.18 0.66
C ARG A 357 16.40 -19.99 -0.37
N TYR A 358 17.57 -20.58 -0.12
CA TYR A 358 18.74 -20.37 -0.95
C TYR A 358 18.68 -21.15 -2.27
N ASN A 359 18.06 -22.33 -2.33
CA ASN A 359 17.99 -23.10 -3.58
C ASN A 359 17.28 -22.32 -4.72
N PRO A 360 16.11 -21.69 -4.50
CA PRO A 360 15.52 -20.78 -5.50
C PRO A 360 16.42 -19.58 -5.82
N ALA A 361 17.10 -19.01 -4.82
CA ALA A 361 18.00 -17.87 -5.02
C ALA A 361 19.24 -18.24 -5.86
N ILE A 362 19.83 -19.42 -5.64
CA ILE A 362 20.95 -19.97 -6.42
C ILE A 362 20.51 -20.19 -7.86
N LYS A 363 19.34 -20.78 -8.09
CA LYS A 363 18.76 -20.92 -9.45
C LYS A 363 18.57 -19.57 -10.12
N ASN A 364 18.10 -18.57 -9.38
CA ASN A 364 17.95 -17.21 -9.90
C ASN A 364 19.30 -16.54 -10.18
N MET A 365 20.30 -16.74 -9.32
CA MET A 365 21.67 -16.25 -9.52
C MET A 365 22.30 -16.88 -10.75
N SER A 366 22.13 -18.18 -10.96
CA SER A 366 22.56 -18.88 -12.18
C SER A 366 21.90 -18.30 -13.43
N ARG A 367 20.57 -18.05 -13.41
CA ARG A 367 19.88 -17.39 -14.54
C ARG A 367 20.41 -15.99 -14.80
N LYS A 368 20.69 -15.21 -13.75
CA LYS A 368 21.28 -13.88 -13.88
C LYS A 368 22.71 -13.94 -14.42
N ALA A 369 23.51 -14.89 -13.95
CA ALA A 369 24.87 -15.10 -14.45
C ALA A 369 24.85 -15.45 -15.93
N ALA A 370 23.94 -16.33 -16.37
CA ALA A 370 23.74 -16.62 -17.79
C ALA A 370 23.40 -15.35 -18.59
N LEU A 371 22.48 -14.51 -18.09
CA LEU A 371 22.17 -13.23 -18.74
C LEU A 371 23.39 -12.29 -18.82
N VAL A 372 24.28 -12.30 -17.82
CA VAL A 372 25.53 -11.51 -17.85
C VAL A 372 26.52 -12.09 -18.86
N CYS A 373 26.62 -13.41 -18.97
CA CYS A 373 27.46 -14.07 -19.98
C CYS A 373 26.97 -13.80 -21.41
N ASP A 374 25.67 -13.56 -21.60
CA ASP A 374 25.07 -13.20 -22.89
C ASP A 374 25.32 -11.73 -23.29
N LEU A 375 25.89 -10.90 -22.41
CA LEU A 375 26.21 -9.49 -22.70
C LEU A 375 27.54 -9.35 -23.46
N PRO A 376 27.75 -8.25 -24.21
CA PRO A 376 29.02 -7.99 -24.89
C PRO A 376 30.21 -7.99 -23.91
N GLU A 377 31.25 -8.76 -24.21
CA GLU A 377 32.41 -8.97 -23.33
C GLU A 377 33.05 -7.68 -22.84
N GLN A 378 33.21 -6.70 -23.74
CA GLN A 378 33.86 -5.43 -23.42
C GLN A 378 33.06 -4.60 -22.41
N GLU A 379 31.74 -4.50 -22.58
CA GLU A 379 30.86 -3.75 -21.67
C GLU A 379 30.80 -4.42 -20.31
N THR A 380 30.73 -5.76 -20.29
CA THR A 380 30.76 -6.55 -19.06
C THR A 380 32.08 -6.35 -18.32
N ALA A 381 33.22 -6.44 -19.01
CA ALA A 381 34.54 -6.25 -18.40
C ALA A 381 34.70 -4.84 -17.80
N GLU A 382 34.25 -3.80 -18.48
CA GLU A 382 34.30 -2.41 -17.99
C GLU A 382 33.40 -2.22 -16.75
N ALA A 383 32.18 -2.75 -16.78
CA ALA A 383 31.25 -2.68 -15.66
C ALA A 383 31.78 -3.44 -14.42
N PHE A 384 32.36 -4.62 -14.62
CA PHE A 384 32.99 -5.38 -13.54
C PHE A 384 34.23 -4.69 -12.99
N SER A 385 35.10 -4.16 -13.83
CA SER A 385 36.29 -3.42 -13.40
C SER A 385 35.91 -2.22 -12.53
N THR A 386 34.92 -1.44 -12.97
CA THR A 386 34.38 -0.31 -12.21
C THR A 386 33.82 -0.77 -10.87
N THR A 387 33.00 -1.82 -10.86
CA THR A 387 32.42 -2.37 -9.62
C THR A 387 33.49 -2.87 -8.66
N LEU A 388 34.45 -3.66 -9.14
CA LEU A 388 35.54 -4.22 -8.34
C LEU A 388 36.44 -3.14 -7.74
N SER A 389 36.67 -2.05 -8.46
CA SER A 389 37.48 -0.91 -7.97
C SER A 389 36.84 -0.18 -6.79
N GLN A 390 35.51 -0.28 -6.63
CA GLN A 390 34.74 0.36 -5.56
C GLN A 390 34.51 -0.57 -4.37
N LEU A 391 34.81 -1.86 -4.48
CA LEU A 391 34.64 -2.80 -3.37
C LEU A 391 35.72 -2.57 -2.31
N ASP A 392 35.30 -2.53 -1.05
CA ASP A 392 36.23 -2.54 0.08
C ASP A 392 36.84 -3.94 0.24
N CYS A 393 38.05 -4.11 -0.29
CA CYS A 393 38.83 -5.33 -0.17
C CYS A 393 39.10 -5.74 1.30
N SER A 394 39.09 -4.79 2.25
CA SER A 394 39.28 -5.07 3.68
C SER A 394 38.06 -5.79 4.26
N GLU A 395 36.85 -5.30 3.98
CA GLU A 395 35.61 -5.97 4.43
C GLU A 395 35.47 -7.36 3.82
N MET A 396 35.82 -7.52 2.54
CA MET A 396 35.84 -8.82 1.87
C MET A 396 36.81 -9.80 2.55
N ALA A 397 38.00 -9.33 2.95
CA ALA A 397 38.95 -10.15 3.69
C ALA A 397 38.40 -10.58 5.07
N GLU A 398 37.68 -9.70 5.77
CA GLU A 398 37.02 -10.04 7.02
C GLU A 398 35.94 -11.12 6.83
N ILE A 399 35.11 -11.00 5.79
CA ILE A 399 34.10 -12.01 5.44
C ILE A 399 34.77 -13.37 5.16
N VAL A 400 35.86 -13.39 4.38
CA VAL A 400 36.62 -14.62 4.09
C VAL A 400 37.18 -15.25 5.38
N ASN A 401 37.69 -14.44 6.29
CA ASN A 401 38.19 -14.92 7.59
C ASN A 401 37.05 -15.52 8.44
N LEU A 402 35.89 -14.85 8.52
CA LEU A 402 34.72 -15.35 9.25
C LEU A 402 34.19 -16.65 8.65
N MET A 403 34.12 -16.75 7.32
CA MET A 403 33.72 -17.99 6.63
C MET A 403 34.73 -19.12 6.84
N SER A 404 36.03 -18.82 6.86
CA SER A 404 37.09 -19.79 7.17
C SER A 404 36.95 -20.31 8.61
N LEU A 405 36.67 -19.42 9.55
CA LEU A 405 36.42 -19.79 10.95
C LEU A 405 35.16 -20.66 11.09
N LEU A 406 34.06 -20.29 10.42
CA LEU A 406 32.83 -21.07 10.40
C LEU A 406 33.05 -22.47 9.79
N THR A 407 33.76 -22.54 8.66
CA THR A 407 34.11 -23.80 7.98
C THR A 407 34.95 -24.70 8.88
N ASN A 408 35.97 -24.14 9.53
CA ASN A 408 36.78 -24.86 10.51
C ASN A 408 35.95 -25.37 11.68
N ARG A 409 34.99 -24.57 12.17
CA ARG A 409 34.06 -24.98 13.22
C ARG A 409 33.18 -26.14 12.75
N ILE A 410 32.55 -26.04 11.58
CA ILE A 410 31.71 -27.10 11.00
C ILE A 410 32.53 -28.38 10.81
N ARG A 411 33.73 -28.29 10.22
CA ARG A 411 34.64 -29.44 10.00
C ARG A 411 34.96 -30.18 11.29
N ARG A 412 35.17 -29.46 12.40
CA ARG A 412 35.45 -30.07 13.72
C ARG A 412 34.25 -30.89 14.25
N TYR A 413 33.02 -30.51 13.92
CA TYR A 413 31.81 -31.23 14.35
C TYR A 413 31.36 -32.30 13.35
N ASN A 414 31.53 -32.07 12.05
CA ASN A 414 31.12 -32.99 10.99
C ASN A 414 32.15 -33.00 9.85
N THR A 415 33.12 -33.91 9.94
CA THR A 415 34.19 -34.06 8.96
C THR A 415 33.72 -34.56 7.59
N LYS A 416 32.53 -35.19 7.52
CA LYS A 416 32.00 -35.80 6.28
C LYS A 416 31.18 -34.83 5.43
N LEU A 417 30.60 -33.79 6.03
CA LEU A 417 29.70 -32.86 5.35
C LEU A 417 30.42 -32.08 4.24
N LEU A 418 31.59 -31.51 4.52
CA LEU A 418 32.33 -30.72 3.54
C LEU A 418 32.76 -31.56 2.31
N PRO A 419 33.40 -32.74 2.46
CA PRO A 419 33.69 -33.61 1.31
C PRO A 419 32.45 -33.91 0.46
N SER A 420 31.32 -34.25 1.08
CA SER A 420 30.10 -34.58 0.31
C SER A 420 29.56 -33.40 -0.49
N LEU A 421 29.59 -32.18 0.06
CA LEU A 421 29.17 -30.98 -0.66
C LEU A 421 30.15 -30.62 -1.77
N VAL A 422 31.46 -30.73 -1.51
CA VAL A 422 32.50 -30.48 -2.52
C VAL A 422 32.38 -31.47 -3.67
N SER A 423 32.18 -32.76 -3.40
CA SER A 423 31.94 -33.76 -4.46
C SER A 423 30.72 -33.42 -5.31
N GLN A 424 29.58 -33.09 -4.68
CA GLN A 424 28.36 -32.70 -5.42
C GLN A 424 28.57 -31.46 -6.29
N ILE A 425 29.37 -30.50 -5.83
CA ILE A 425 29.72 -29.32 -6.62
C ILE A 425 30.61 -29.72 -7.78
N ILE A 426 31.71 -30.46 -7.54
CA ILE A 426 32.65 -30.90 -8.58
C ILE A 426 31.92 -31.70 -9.68
N ASP A 427 31.03 -32.61 -9.29
CA ASP A 427 30.23 -33.42 -10.22
C ASP A 427 29.28 -32.58 -11.10
N SER A 428 29.03 -31.32 -10.73
CA SER A 428 28.15 -30.39 -11.45
C SER A 428 28.90 -29.32 -12.26
N LEU A 429 30.23 -29.25 -12.15
CA LEU A 429 31.05 -28.27 -12.85
C LEU A 429 31.45 -28.75 -14.24
N ASP A 430 31.46 -27.82 -15.20
CA ASP A 430 32.16 -28.02 -16.47
C ASP A 430 33.66 -27.83 -16.24
N LEU A 431 34.40 -28.94 -16.20
CA LEU A 431 35.82 -28.93 -15.83
C LEU A 431 36.68 -28.16 -16.86
N VAL A 432 36.25 -28.08 -18.12
CA VAL A 432 37.00 -27.38 -19.18
C VAL A 432 36.94 -25.88 -18.96
N GLU A 433 35.74 -25.33 -18.76
CA GLU A 433 35.55 -23.91 -18.47
C GLU A 433 36.20 -23.49 -17.14
N VAL A 434 36.16 -24.38 -16.14
CA VAL A 434 36.85 -24.17 -14.87
C VAL A 434 38.37 -24.15 -15.06
N GLU A 435 38.94 -25.04 -15.88
CA GLU A 435 40.36 -25.04 -16.21
C GLU A 435 40.77 -23.72 -16.87
N GLU A 436 40.04 -23.28 -17.88
CA GLU A 436 40.32 -22.04 -18.61
C GLU A 436 40.26 -20.83 -17.67
N ALA A 437 39.18 -20.69 -16.90
CA ALA A 437 39.02 -19.60 -15.94
C ALA A 437 40.09 -19.62 -14.83
N ALA A 438 40.39 -20.80 -14.28
CA ALA A 438 41.43 -20.94 -13.27
C ALA A 438 42.82 -20.61 -13.82
N SER A 439 43.12 -21.00 -15.06
CA SER A 439 44.40 -20.69 -15.71
C SER A 439 44.61 -19.19 -15.87
N GLY A 440 43.57 -18.46 -16.30
CA GLY A 440 43.60 -16.99 -16.41
C GLY A 440 43.85 -16.33 -15.05
N ILE A 441 43.08 -16.70 -14.04
CA ILE A 441 43.22 -16.17 -12.68
C ILE A 441 44.61 -16.46 -12.11
N ILE A 442 45.11 -17.70 -12.22
CA ILE A 442 46.42 -18.08 -11.67
C ILE A 442 47.55 -17.30 -12.35
N ASN A 443 47.50 -17.16 -13.69
CA ASN A 443 48.50 -16.42 -14.45
C ASN A 443 48.53 -14.93 -14.07
N ASP A 444 47.36 -14.33 -13.87
CA ASP A 444 47.23 -12.90 -13.56
C ASP A 444 47.50 -12.59 -12.07
N MET A 445 47.04 -13.46 -11.16
CA MET A 445 47.11 -13.23 -9.72
C MET A 445 48.36 -13.83 -9.06
N GLY A 446 49.14 -14.66 -9.75
CA GLY A 446 50.24 -15.44 -9.16
C GLY A 446 51.27 -14.61 -8.37
N LYS A 447 51.52 -13.36 -8.79
CA LYS A 447 52.41 -12.44 -8.06
C LYS A 447 51.77 -11.88 -6.79
N SER A 448 50.51 -11.47 -6.87
CA SER A 448 49.74 -10.88 -5.76
C SER A 448 49.39 -11.92 -4.69
N MET A 449 49.18 -13.18 -5.09
CA MET A 449 48.80 -14.28 -4.21
C MET A 449 49.98 -14.94 -3.51
N LYS A 450 51.22 -14.53 -3.76
CA LYS A 450 52.43 -15.14 -3.18
C LYS A 450 52.38 -15.31 -1.64
N PRO A 451 51.87 -14.35 -0.84
CA PRO A 451 51.74 -14.54 0.60
C PRO A 451 50.77 -15.67 0.98
N LEU A 452 49.61 -15.73 0.34
CA LEU A 452 48.63 -16.82 0.57
C LEU A 452 49.18 -18.15 0.03
N GLY A 453 49.82 -18.13 -1.13
CA GLY A 453 50.50 -19.26 -1.73
C GLY A 453 51.51 -19.88 -0.77
N ARG A 454 52.31 -19.11 -0.03
CA ARG A 454 53.25 -19.69 0.95
C ARG A 454 52.58 -20.54 2.03
N VAL A 455 51.31 -20.25 2.36
CA VAL A 455 50.54 -20.98 3.38
C VAL A 455 49.81 -22.17 2.76
N VAL A 456 49.20 -21.98 1.59
CA VAL A 456 48.30 -22.96 0.98
C VAL A 456 49.04 -23.90 0.02
N LEU A 457 50.05 -23.41 -0.70
CA LEU A 457 50.77 -24.14 -1.74
C LEU A 457 51.41 -25.43 -1.26
N PRO A 458 52.03 -25.54 -0.06
CA PRO A 458 52.56 -26.83 0.41
C PRO A 458 51.48 -27.92 0.45
N HIS A 459 50.28 -27.58 0.94
CA HIS A 459 49.16 -28.52 0.99
C HIS A 459 48.60 -28.84 -0.41
N LEU A 460 48.55 -27.84 -1.30
CA LEU A 460 48.16 -28.07 -2.70
C LEU A 460 49.17 -28.93 -3.44
N ILE A 461 50.47 -28.76 -3.20
CA ILE A 461 51.52 -29.59 -3.79
C ILE A 461 51.38 -31.03 -3.31
N THR A 462 51.17 -31.25 -2.00
CA THR A 462 50.92 -32.61 -1.49
C THR A 462 49.68 -33.23 -2.15
N MET A 463 48.56 -32.49 -2.17
CA MET A 463 47.33 -32.95 -2.80
C MET A 463 47.50 -33.21 -4.31
N ALA A 464 48.23 -32.37 -5.03
CA ALA A 464 48.55 -32.55 -6.43
C ALA A 464 49.48 -33.75 -6.64
N CYS A 465 50.47 -33.97 -5.77
CA CYS A 465 51.31 -35.17 -5.80
C CYS A 465 50.47 -36.43 -5.55
N ASP A 466 49.47 -36.38 -4.67
CA ASP A 466 48.53 -37.48 -4.45
C ASP A 466 47.70 -37.73 -5.73
N TRP A 467 47.18 -36.68 -6.36
CA TRP A 467 46.45 -36.79 -7.64
C TRP A 467 47.31 -37.26 -8.81
N LEU A 468 48.60 -36.91 -8.82
CA LEU A 468 49.57 -37.30 -9.86
C LEU A 468 50.21 -38.66 -9.57
N SER A 469 50.07 -39.20 -8.35
CA SER A 469 50.48 -40.55 -8.03
C SER A 469 49.60 -41.53 -8.80
N SER A 470 50.23 -42.36 -9.61
CA SER A 470 49.59 -43.07 -10.72
C SER A 470 48.52 -44.07 -10.28
N ASP A 471 47.28 -43.87 -10.73
CA ASP A 471 46.42 -44.99 -11.12
C ASP A 471 46.89 -45.45 -12.52
N GLU A 472 47.33 -46.71 -12.64
CA GLU A 472 48.04 -47.24 -13.83
C GLU A 472 47.22 -47.23 -15.15
N ASN A 473 45.96 -46.77 -15.15
CA ASN A 473 45.01 -47.07 -16.23
C ASN A 473 44.54 -45.90 -17.10
N GLN A 474 44.91 -44.64 -16.84
CA GLN A 474 44.55 -43.51 -17.72
C GLN A 474 45.71 -42.49 -17.81
N GLU A 475 46.56 -42.63 -18.83
CA GLU A 475 47.62 -41.64 -19.12
C GLU A 475 47.04 -40.42 -19.85
N GLU A 476 46.60 -39.41 -19.09
CA GLU A 476 46.30 -38.10 -19.65
C GLU A 476 47.61 -37.30 -19.91
N PRO A 477 47.80 -36.71 -21.11
CA PRO A 477 49.03 -36.00 -21.47
C PRO A 477 49.30 -34.77 -20.59
N ALA A 478 48.26 -34.09 -20.09
CA ALA A 478 48.40 -32.97 -19.15
C ALA A 478 49.03 -33.41 -17.81
N MET A 479 48.55 -34.52 -17.24
CA MET A 479 49.08 -35.11 -16.01
C MET A 479 50.52 -35.62 -16.18
N LYS A 480 50.89 -36.08 -17.38
CA LYS A 480 52.27 -36.43 -17.72
C LYS A 480 53.18 -35.20 -17.77
N ASN A 481 52.72 -34.12 -18.38
CA ASN A 481 53.47 -32.86 -18.44
C ASN A 481 53.64 -32.24 -17.05
N ALA A 482 52.61 -32.27 -16.20
CA ALA A 482 52.69 -31.80 -14.81
C ALA A 482 53.71 -32.61 -13.99
N ARG A 483 53.71 -33.95 -14.12
CA ARG A 483 54.72 -34.82 -13.48
C ARG A 483 56.14 -34.47 -13.92
N GLN A 484 56.36 -34.27 -15.22
CA GLN A 484 57.67 -33.87 -15.76
C GLN A 484 58.11 -32.49 -15.25
N ALA A 485 57.19 -31.53 -15.18
CA ALA A 485 57.47 -30.19 -14.65
C ALA A 485 57.91 -30.26 -13.17
N ILE A 486 57.21 -31.02 -12.32
CA ILE A 486 57.61 -31.23 -10.92
C ILE A 486 58.96 -31.95 -10.83
N GLN A 487 59.19 -32.98 -11.65
CA GLN A 487 60.44 -33.72 -11.66
C GLN A 487 61.64 -32.83 -12.05
N SER A 488 61.48 -31.95 -13.05
CA SER A 488 62.51 -30.99 -13.45
C SER A 488 62.82 -29.94 -12.39
N LEU A 489 61.83 -29.56 -11.57
CA LEU A 489 62.05 -28.69 -10.41
C LEU A 489 62.82 -29.39 -9.28
N MET A 490 62.69 -30.71 -9.14
CA MET A 490 63.37 -31.50 -8.10
C MET A 490 64.75 -31.99 -8.53
N GLN A 491 65.07 -32.01 -9.82
CA GLN A 491 66.42 -32.33 -10.29
C GLN A 491 67.38 -31.21 -9.83
N PRO A 492 68.42 -31.53 -9.04
CA PRO A 492 69.39 -30.53 -8.62
C PRO A 492 70.02 -29.93 -9.87
N LYS A 493 69.93 -28.61 -10.03
CA LYS A 493 70.77 -27.90 -11.00
C LYS A 493 72.20 -28.19 -10.58
N GLU A 494 72.90 -29.03 -11.33
CA GLU A 494 74.35 -29.13 -11.24
C GLU A 494 74.88 -27.72 -11.47
N VAL A 495 75.31 -27.07 -10.39
CA VAL A 495 76.04 -25.82 -10.48
C VAL A 495 77.40 -26.24 -11.02
N PRO A 496 77.77 -25.86 -12.27
CA PRO A 496 79.12 -26.12 -12.73
C PRO A 496 80.06 -25.36 -11.79
N VAL A 497 80.86 -26.13 -11.04
CA VAL A 497 81.88 -25.62 -10.11
C VAL A 497 83.01 -24.97 -10.90
#